data_AF-A0ABC8JTT9-F1
#
_entry.id   AF-A0ABC8JTT9-F1
#
_cell.length_a   1.000
_cell.length_b   1.000
_cell.length_c   1.000
_cell.angle_alpha   90.00
_cell.angle_beta   90.00
_cell.angle_gamma   90.00
#
_symmetry.space_group_name_H-M   'P 1'
#
loop_
_entity.id
_entity.type
_entity.pdbx_description
1 polymer ?
#
loop_
_entity_poly.entity_id
_entity_poly.type
_entity_poly.pdbx_seq_one_letter_code
_entity_poly.pdbx_strand_id
1 'polypeptide(L)'
;MEEIEEEKLNSYEIHFYAPSAAEIESEVNKEGSFELEKLEMFEVDKEWASKDGISAGLVYAKTVRAAQESMIASHFGEEILDKMFDTYGQDV
;
A
#
# COMPACT_ATOMS: atom_id res chain seq x y z
N MET A 1 3.23 17.51 -16.87
CA MET A 1 3.66 16.42 -15.97
C MET A 1 4.88 15.77 -16.61
N GLU A 2 5.70 14.97 -15.92
CA GLU A 2 6.34 13.89 -16.69
C GLU A 2 5.18 12.96 -17.02
N GLU A 3 4.78 12.98 -18.28
CA GLU A 3 3.60 12.27 -18.74
C GLU A 3 3.97 10.79 -18.82
N ILE A 4 3.36 10.00 -17.94
CA ILE A 4 3.45 8.54 -18.02
C ILE A 4 2.56 8.10 -19.18
N GLU A 5 3.10 7.25 -20.05
CA GLU A 5 2.32 6.63 -21.11
C GLU A 5 1.16 5.82 -20.51
N GLU A 6 -0.06 6.05 -21.01
CA GLU A 6 -1.28 5.41 -20.51
C GLU A 6 -1.17 3.87 -20.54
N GLU A 7 -0.57 3.32 -21.59
CA GLU A 7 -0.32 1.88 -21.71
C GLU A 7 0.60 1.36 -20.58
N LYS A 8 1.63 2.13 -20.23
CA LYS A 8 2.56 1.80 -19.16
C LYS A 8 1.87 1.81 -17.80
N LEU A 9 0.97 2.77 -17.57
CA LEU A 9 0.12 2.81 -16.37
C LEU A 9 -0.83 1.62 -16.30
N ASN A 10 -1.53 1.32 -17.40
CA ASN A 10 -2.50 0.21 -17.47
C ASN A 10 -1.84 -1.17 -17.29
N SER A 11 -0.55 -1.30 -17.61
CA SER A 11 0.21 -2.53 -17.43
C SER A 11 0.76 -2.74 -16.01
N TYR A 12 0.72 -1.71 -15.15
CA TYR A 12 1.25 -1.82 -13.80
C TYR A 12 0.22 -2.47 -12.86
N GLU A 13 0.58 -3.62 -12.29
CA GLU A 13 -0.20 -4.28 -11.26
C GLU A 13 0.48 -4.15 -9.90
N ILE A 14 -0.30 -3.79 -8.88
CA ILE A 14 0.21 -3.78 -7.51
C ILE A 14 0.16 -5.22 -7.00
N HIS A 15 1.33 -5.81 -6.73
CA HIS A 15 1.45 -7.14 -6.11
C HIS A 15 1.16 -7.11 -4.60
N PHE A 16 0.00 -6.57 -4.23
CA PHE A 16 -0.47 -6.48 -2.86
C PHE A 16 -1.96 -6.86 -2.81
N TYR A 17 -2.32 -7.67 -1.84
CA TYR A 17 -3.69 -8.04 -1.58
C TYR A 17 -3.92 -8.06 -0.06
N ALA A 18 -4.97 -7.37 0.38
CA ALA A 18 -5.40 -7.36 1.77
C ALA A 18 -6.61 -8.30 1.92
N PRO A 19 -6.40 -9.57 2.33
CA PRO A 19 -7.49 -10.53 2.47
C PRO A 19 -8.42 -10.13 3.63
N SER A 20 -9.68 -10.50 3.49
CA SER A 20 -10.65 -10.48 4.59
C SER A 20 -10.37 -11.61 5.60
N ALA A 21 -10.89 -11.48 6.82
CA ALA A 21 -10.80 -12.55 7.82
C ALA A 21 -11.36 -13.88 7.30
N ALA A 22 -12.46 -13.83 6.54
CA ALA A 22 -13.09 -15.01 5.94
C ALA A 22 -12.18 -15.69 4.90
N GLU A 23 -11.44 -14.92 4.10
CA GLU A 23 -10.48 -15.47 3.12
C GLU A 23 -9.28 -16.11 3.82
N ILE A 24 -8.79 -15.50 4.90
CA ILE A 24 -7.72 -16.08 5.73
C ILE A 24 -8.19 -17.41 6.34
N GLU A 25 -9.34 -17.42 7.00
CA GLU A 25 -9.94 -18.63 7.59
C GLU A 25 -10.14 -19.74 6.56
N SER A 26 -10.67 -19.38 5.39
CA SER A 26 -10.91 -20.32 4.30
C SER A 26 -9.62 -20.98 3.82
N GLU A 27 -8.55 -20.21 3.60
CA GLU A 27 -7.29 -20.77 3.10
C GLU A 27 -6.52 -21.58 4.14
N VAL A 28 -6.56 -21.20 5.43
CA VAL A 28 -5.96 -22.02 6.51
C VAL A 28 -6.66 -23.38 6.60
N ASN A 29 -7.99 -23.39 6.59
CA ASN A 29 -8.77 -24.64 6.65
C ASN A 29 -8.58 -25.50 5.39
N LYS A 30 -8.43 -24.88 4.21
CA LYS A 30 -8.19 -25.56 2.95
C LYS A 30 -6.80 -26.20 2.87
N GLU A 31 -5.79 -25.55 3.46
CA GLU A 31 -4.44 -26.09 3.54
C GLU A 31 -4.35 -27.26 4.54
N GLY A 32 -4.92 -27.09 5.73
CA GLY A 32 -5.20 -28.19 6.67
C GLY A 32 -4.03 -28.69 7.54
N SER A 33 -2.84 -28.10 7.44
CA SER A 33 -1.69 -28.43 8.31
C SER A 33 -1.72 -27.66 9.64
N PHE A 34 -2.55 -26.61 9.74
CA PHE A 34 -2.65 -25.74 10.90
C PHE A 34 -4.09 -25.65 11.41
N GLU A 35 -4.25 -25.53 12.73
CA GLU A 35 -5.50 -25.15 13.37
C GLU A 35 -5.48 -23.65 13.66
N LEU A 36 -6.51 -22.93 13.23
CA LEU A 36 -6.64 -21.51 13.50
C LEU A 36 -7.21 -21.28 14.91
N GLU A 37 -6.34 -21.15 15.91
CA GLU A 37 -6.77 -20.94 17.30
C GLU A 37 -7.39 -19.56 17.54
N LYS A 38 -6.88 -18.52 16.87
CA LYS A 38 -7.32 -17.14 17.06
C LYS A 38 -7.05 -16.28 15.83
N LEU A 39 -8.05 -15.50 15.41
CA LEU A 39 -7.92 -14.45 14.39
C LEU A 39 -8.57 -13.16 14.91
N GLU A 40 -7.81 -12.07 14.91
CA GLU A 40 -8.29 -10.75 15.32
C GLU A 40 -7.92 -9.72 14.26
N MET A 41 -8.91 -8.92 13.85
CA MET A 41 -8.72 -7.79 12.94
C MET A 41 -8.80 -6.50 13.76
N PHE A 42 -7.83 -5.61 13.57
CA PHE A 42 -7.79 -4.33 14.26
C PHE A 42 -7.94 -3.20 13.26
N GLU A 43 -8.80 -2.23 13.58
CA GLU A 43 -8.82 -0.97 12.88
C GLU A 43 -7.64 -0.12 13.35
N VAL A 44 -6.83 0.36 12.41
CA VAL A 44 -5.78 1.34 12.71
C VAL A 44 -6.46 2.70 12.83
N ASP A 45 -6.44 3.27 14.03
CA ASP A 45 -7.00 4.59 14.32
C ASP A 45 -6.30 5.65 13.46
N LYS A 46 -7.03 6.29 12.54
CA LYS A 46 -6.55 7.33 11.61
C LYS A 46 -5.81 8.48 12.29
N GLU A 47 -6.03 8.72 13.58
CA GLU A 47 -5.30 9.73 14.35
C GLU A 47 -3.82 9.38 14.58
N TRP A 48 -3.41 8.13 14.35
CA TRP A 48 -2.00 7.71 14.43
C TRP A 48 -1.08 8.58 13.56
N ALA A 49 -1.58 9.01 12.40
CA ALA A 49 -0.83 9.69 11.37
C ALA A 49 -0.78 11.23 11.55
N SER A 50 -1.63 11.78 12.43
CA SER A 50 -1.70 13.23 12.72
C SER A 50 -1.01 13.62 14.02
N LYS A 51 -0.33 12.68 14.68
CA LYS A 51 0.47 12.96 15.87
C LYS A 51 1.68 13.80 15.47
N ASP A 52 2.06 14.75 16.33
CA ASP A 52 3.22 15.63 16.17
C ASP A 52 3.12 16.73 15.10
N GLY A 53 1.92 17.06 14.63
CA GLY A 53 1.69 18.18 13.69
C GLY A 53 2.12 17.88 12.25
N ILE A 54 2.39 16.61 11.93
CA ILE A 54 2.60 16.11 10.58
C ILE A 54 1.23 15.78 9.97
N SER A 55 1.01 16.08 8.69
CA SER A 55 -0.24 15.69 8.02
C SER A 55 -0.32 14.17 7.86
N ALA A 56 -1.51 13.62 8.06
CA ALA A 56 -1.76 12.20 7.84
C ALA A 56 -1.34 11.75 6.43
N GLY A 57 -1.66 12.54 5.40
CA GLY A 57 -1.26 12.30 4.01
C GLY A 57 0.26 12.16 3.83
N LEU A 58 1.07 12.96 4.52
CA LEU A 58 2.53 12.85 4.44
C LEU A 58 3.04 11.56 5.12
N VAL A 59 2.43 11.15 6.24
CA VAL A 59 2.77 9.89 6.90
C VAL A 59 2.39 8.69 6.02
N TYR A 60 1.21 8.72 5.40
CA TYR A 60 0.79 7.70 4.45
C TYR A 60 1.70 7.63 3.23
N ALA A 61 2.02 8.77 2.61
CA ALA A 61 2.90 8.84 1.46
C ALA A 61 4.28 8.25 1.75
N LYS A 62 4.87 8.59 2.90
CA LYS A 62 6.16 7.99 3.33
C LYS A 62 6.07 6.50 3.57
N THR A 63 4.96 6.02 4.16
CA THR A 63 4.75 4.60 4.45
C THR A 63 4.61 3.79 3.15
N VAL A 64 3.78 4.28 2.21
CA VAL A 64 3.62 3.65 0.90
C VAL A 64 4.93 3.73 0.11
N ARG A 65 5.63 4.86 0.14
CA ARG A 65 6.94 5.02 -0.50
C ARG A 65 7.95 3.99 -0.01
N ALA A 66 8.09 3.84 1.31
CA ALA A 66 8.99 2.84 1.88
C ALA A 66 8.68 1.40 1.43
N ALA A 67 7.42 1.08 1.17
CA ALA A 67 7.00 -0.26 0.73
C ALA A 67 7.04 -0.48 -0.79
N GLN A 68 6.77 0.57 -1.58
CA GLN A 68 6.47 0.43 -3.02
C GLN A 68 7.49 1.11 -3.94
N GLU A 69 8.38 1.95 -3.41
CA GLU A 69 9.30 2.77 -4.22
C GLU A 69 10.10 1.94 -5.21
N SER A 70 10.70 0.81 -4.79
CA SER A 70 11.52 -0.02 -5.68
C SER A 70 10.72 -0.62 -6.85
N MET A 71 9.47 -1.03 -6.61
CA MET A 71 8.60 -1.59 -7.64
C MET A 71 8.14 -0.52 -8.62
N ILE A 72 7.75 0.66 -8.11
CA ILE A 72 7.37 1.80 -8.92
C ILE A 72 8.56 2.29 -9.75
N ALA A 73 9.75 2.40 -9.16
CA ALA A 73 10.97 2.80 -9.85
C ALA A 73 11.35 1.80 -10.95
N SER A 74 11.26 0.50 -10.66
CA SER A 74 11.57 -0.56 -11.63
C SER A 74 10.65 -0.53 -12.86
N HIS A 75 9.39 -0.13 -12.69
CA HIS A 75 8.43 -0.08 -13.79
C HIS A 75 8.47 1.28 -14.49
N PHE A 76 8.39 2.37 -13.73
CA PHE A 76 8.17 3.71 -14.26
C PHE A 76 9.43 4.55 -14.45
N GLY A 77 10.50 4.30 -13.69
CA GLY A 77 11.70 5.14 -13.63
C GLY A 77 11.83 5.85 -12.28
N GLU A 78 13.06 6.23 -11.90
CA GLU A 78 13.34 6.95 -10.65
C GLU A 78 12.90 8.41 -10.71
N GLU A 79 12.88 8.99 -11.91
CA GLU A 79 12.59 10.40 -12.19
C GLU A 79 11.21 10.85 -11.71
N ILE A 80 10.23 9.93 -11.68
CA ILE A 80 8.85 10.25 -11.31
C ILE A 80 8.59 10.24 -9.80
N LEU A 81 9.47 9.60 -9.00
CA LEU A 81 9.16 9.17 -7.64
C LEU A 81 8.84 10.34 -6.71
N ASP A 82 9.70 11.35 -6.66
CA ASP A 82 9.54 12.48 -5.75
C ASP A 82 8.22 13.20 -6.01
N LYS A 83 7.97 13.54 -7.27
CA LYS A 83 6.74 14.24 -7.67
C LYS A 83 5.48 13.40 -7.44
N MET A 84 5.55 12.10 -7.72
CA MET A 84 4.42 11.18 -7.52
C MET A 84 4.05 11.11 -6.03
N PHE A 85 5.04 10.90 -5.15
CA PHE A 85 4.79 10.79 -3.71
C PHE A 85 4.43 12.13 -3.06
N ASP A 86 4.95 13.25 -3.55
CA ASP A 86 4.53 14.58 -3.12
C ASP A 86 3.06 14.84 -3.45
N THR A 87 2.63 14.47 -4.67
CA THR A 87 1.22 14.59 -5.11
C THR A 87 0.33 13.67 -4.28
N TYR A 88 0.73 12.41 -4.13
CA TYR A 88 0.01 11.43 -3.33
C TYR A 88 -0.19 11.96 -1.90
N GLY A 89 0.85 12.46 -1.23
CA GLY A 89 0.75 12.98 0.14
C GLY A 89 -0.09 14.25 0.32
N GLN A 90 -0.43 14.95 -0.77
CA GLN A 90 -1.35 16.09 -0.77
C GLN A 90 -2.80 15.67 -1.01
N ASP A 91 -3.02 14.59 -1.75
CA ASP A 91 -4.34 14.08 -2.14
C ASP A 91 -4.96 13.09 -1.13
N VAL A 92 -4.17 12.53 -0.19
CA VAL A 92 -4.66 11.70 0.95
C VAL A 92 -4.95 12.51 2.22
#